data_AF-A0A359E4Y3-F1
#
_entry.id   AF-A0A359E4Y3-F1
#
_cell.length_a   1.000
_cell.length_b   1.000
_cell.length_c   1.000
_cell.angle_alpha   90.00
_cell.angle_beta   90.00
_cell.angle_gamma   90.00
#
_symmetry.space_group_name_H-M   'P 1'
#
loop_
_entity.id
_entity.type
_entity.pdbx_description
1 polymer ?
#
loop_
_entity_poly.entity_id
_entity_poly.type
_entity_poly.pdbx_seq_one_letter_code
_entity_poly.pdbx_strand_id
1 'polypeptide(L)'
;MFIESDFYSILGSAIIFVLLFTIGFKFWEGKKEDELEKAISLLKINIFSTGFLLVVLWFMLPSTPSLGTFGFPETVNEIQSNEQLLNYLQTYNEAIVRTTQVVRWFIFIFVWAFLTTLYSVIKTFQSLREKDYFSNVKDEASAKR
;
A
#
# COMPACT_ATOMS: atom_id res chain seq x y z
N MET A 1 -13.38 8.57 -19.98
CA MET A 1 -13.59 7.10 -19.95
C MET A 1 -12.27 6.32 -19.95
N PHE A 2 -11.23 6.76 -20.69
CA PHE A 2 -9.91 6.10 -20.69
C PHE A 2 -9.12 6.22 -19.38
N ILE A 3 -9.24 7.34 -18.67
CA ILE A 3 -8.44 7.61 -17.46
C ILE A 3 -8.74 6.64 -16.31
N GLU A 4 -10.01 6.24 -16.14
CA GLU A 4 -10.37 5.24 -15.13
C GLU A 4 -9.82 3.86 -15.50
N SER A 5 -9.95 3.46 -16.77
CA SER A 5 -9.40 2.20 -17.29
C SER A 5 -7.90 2.10 -17.04
N ASP A 6 -7.15 3.16 -17.37
CA ASP A 6 -5.70 3.17 -17.25
C ASP A 6 -5.27 3.14 -15.77
N PHE A 7 -5.99 3.84 -14.90
CA PHE A 7 -5.76 3.79 -13.46
C PHE A 7 -5.92 2.36 -12.92
N TYR A 8 -7.06 1.72 -13.19
CA TYR A 8 -7.33 0.37 -12.68
C TYR A 8 -6.45 -0.69 -13.32
N SER A 9 -6.03 -0.52 -14.58
CA SER A 9 -5.09 -1.42 -15.25
C SER A 9 -3.71 -1.41 -14.58
N ILE A 10 -3.18 -0.22 -14.29
CA ILE A 10 -1.87 -0.06 -13.63
C ILE A 10 -1.95 -0.53 -12.17
N LEU A 11 -2.94 -0.07 -11.41
CA LEU A 11 -3.08 -0.45 -10.00
C LEU A 11 -3.39 -1.95 -9.86
N GLY A 12 -4.27 -2.48 -10.70
CA GLY A 12 -4.64 -3.90 -10.71
C GLY A 12 -3.46 -4.80 -11.03
N SER A 13 -2.67 -4.47 -12.06
CA SER A 13 -1.45 -5.23 -12.40
C SER A 13 -0.41 -5.18 -11.27
N ALA A 14 -0.22 -4.03 -10.61
CA ALA A 14 0.66 -3.91 -9.46
C ALA A 14 0.20 -4.78 -8.27
N ILE A 15 -1.10 -4.82 -7.97
CA ILE A 15 -1.66 -5.68 -6.93
C ILE A 15 -1.44 -7.17 -7.25
N ILE A 16 -1.68 -7.58 -8.50
CA ILE A 16 -1.42 -8.96 -8.95
C ILE A 16 0.04 -9.33 -8.79
N PHE A 17 0.96 -8.43 -9.17
CA PHE A 17 2.40 -8.64 -9.02
C PHE A 17 2.79 -8.84 -7.55
N VAL A 18 2.27 -8.00 -6.65
CA VAL A 18 2.49 -8.12 -5.20
C VAL A 18 1.95 -9.43 -4.64
N LEU A 19 0.77 -9.87 -5.10
CA LEU A 19 0.19 -11.15 -4.68
C LEU A 19 1.06 -12.33 -5.13
N LEU A 20 1.49 -12.35 -6.39
CA LEU A 20 2.36 -13.40 -6.93
C LEU A 20 3.70 -13.42 -6.19
N PHE A 21 4.30 -12.26 -5.93
CA PHE A 21 5.54 -12.14 -5.17
C PHE A 21 5.38 -12.67 -3.75
N THR A 22 4.29 -12.30 -3.05
CA THR A 22 4.01 -12.74 -1.69
C THR A 22 3.79 -14.25 -1.60
N ILE A 23 3.08 -14.84 -2.57
CA ILE A 23 2.84 -16.29 -2.64
C ILE A 23 4.15 -17.02 -2.95
N GLY A 24 4.90 -16.56 -3.94
CA GLY A 24 6.19 -17.15 -4.33
C GLY A 24 7.20 -17.13 -3.19
N PHE A 25 7.28 -16.01 -2.46
CA PHE A 25 8.15 -15.88 -1.31
C PHE A 25 7.75 -16.84 -0.18
N LYS A 26 6.46 -16.95 0.13
CA LYS A 26 5.96 -17.92 1.12
C LYS A 26 6.24 -19.37 0.73
N PHE A 27 6.20 -19.70 -0.56
CA PHE A 27 6.50 -21.04 -1.05
C PHE A 27 8.00 -21.36 -0.97
N TRP A 28 8.85 -20.35 -1.24
CA TRP A 28 10.30 -20.49 -1.17
C TRP A 28 10.83 -20.56 0.27
N GLU A 29 10.22 -19.83 1.21
CA GLU A 29 10.67 -19.83 2.61
C GLU A 29 10.55 -21.18 3.32
N GLY A 30 9.77 -22.14 2.79
CA GLY A 30 9.60 -23.45 3.41
C GLY A 30 8.99 -23.39 4.82
N LYS A 31 9.08 -24.50 5.57
CA LYS A 31 8.66 -24.54 6.99
C LYS A 31 9.79 -24.03 7.87
N LYS A 32 9.84 -22.73 8.14
CA LYS A 32 10.66 -22.19 9.23
C LYS A 32 10.17 -22.73 10.57
N GLU A 33 11.06 -23.37 11.34
CA GLU A 33 10.75 -23.93 12.66
C GLU A 33 10.62 -22.84 13.74
N ASP A 34 11.24 -21.67 13.55
CA ASP A 34 11.16 -20.57 14.51
C ASP A 34 10.01 -19.60 14.18
N GLU A 35 9.09 -19.46 15.13
CA GLU A 35 7.93 -18.56 15.04
C GLU A 35 8.34 -17.09 14.94
N LEU A 36 9.43 -16.71 15.60
CA LEU A 36 9.95 -15.35 15.57
C LEU A 36 10.47 -14.99 14.18
N GLU A 37 11.22 -15.91 13.57
CA GLU A 37 11.79 -15.69 12.24
C GLU A 37 10.70 -15.61 11.16
N LYS A 38 9.65 -16.42 11.30
CA LYS A 38 8.46 -16.36 10.45
C LYS A 38 7.71 -15.03 10.60
N ALA A 39 7.55 -14.54 11.82
CA ALA A 39 6.91 -13.25 12.07
C ALA A 39 7.70 -12.06 11.49
N ILE A 40 9.02 -12.05 11.66
CA ILE A 40 9.91 -11.04 11.10
C ILE A 40 9.85 -11.05 9.57
N SER A 41 9.80 -12.23 8.96
CA SER A 41 9.72 -12.34 7.51
C SER A 41 8.39 -11.86 6.95
N LEU A 42 7.27 -12.22 7.59
CA LEU A 42 5.95 -11.70 7.23
C LEU A 42 5.90 -10.17 7.34
N LEU A 43 6.51 -9.59 8.37
CA LEU A 43 6.59 -8.15 8.53
C LEU A 43 7.43 -7.49 7.42
N LYS A 44 8.58 -8.08 7.07
CA LYS A 44 9.43 -7.61 5.95
C LYS A 44 8.67 -7.61 4.63
N ILE A 45 7.97 -8.71 4.32
CA ILE A 45 7.15 -8.81 3.11
C ILE A 45 6.04 -7.76 3.14
N ASN A 46 5.35 -7.60 4.27
CA ASN A 46 4.24 -6.65 4.36
C ASN A 46 4.72 -5.20 4.14
N ILE A 47 5.85 -4.82 4.73
CA ILE A 47 6.47 -3.50 4.53
C ILE A 47 6.91 -3.32 3.08
N PHE A 48 7.56 -4.32 2.49
CA PHE A 48 8.02 -4.24 1.10
C PHE A 48 6.83 -4.12 0.12
N SER A 49 5.84 -4.99 0.26
CA SER A 49 4.63 -5.00 -0.56
C SER A 49 3.85 -3.68 -0.43
N THR A 50 3.70 -3.17 0.80
CA THR A 50 3.04 -1.89 1.04
C THR A 50 3.84 -0.75 0.43
N GLY A 51 5.14 -0.67 0.71
CA GLY A 51 6.03 0.36 0.16
C GLY A 51 6.01 0.39 -1.36
N PHE A 52 6.05 -0.77 -2.02
CA PHE A 52 5.93 -0.89 -3.47
C PHE A 52 4.61 -0.31 -3.98
N LEU A 53 3.48 -0.68 -3.38
CA LEU A 53 2.17 -0.14 -3.79
C LEU A 53 2.06 1.37 -3.56
N LEU A 54 2.63 1.90 -2.48
CA LEU A 54 2.66 3.34 -2.23
C LEU A 54 3.51 4.08 -3.26
N VAL A 55 4.64 3.51 -3.67
CA VAL A 55 5.48 4.07 -4.74
C VAL A 55 4.74 4.05 -6.08
N VAL A 56 4.04 2.95 -6.41
CA VAL A 56 3.21 2.89 -7.62
C VAL A 56 2.13 3.97 -7.59
N LEU A 57 1.41 4.12 -6.47
CA LEU A 57 0.40 5.17 -6.32
C LEU A 57 0.98 6.58 -6.44
N TRP A 58 2.19 6.79 -5.94
CA TRP A 58 2.90 8.06 -6.07
C TRP A 58 3.14 8.42 -7.55
N PHE A 59 3.59 7.46 -8.35
CA PHE A 59 3.77 7.67 -9.80
C PHE A 59 2.45 7.83 -10.57
N MET A 60 1.32 7.43 -9.97
CA MET A 60 -0.01 7.60 -10.57
C MET A 60 -0.64 8.96 -10.29
N LEU A 61 -0.05 9.77 -9.39
CA LEU A 61 -0.47 11.15 -9.21
C LEU A 61 -0.26 11.91 -10.53
N PRO A 62 -1.22 12.75 -10.93
CA PRO A 62 -0.99 13.64 -12.06
C PRO A 62 0.26 14.47 -11.75
N SER A 63 1.23 14.43 -12.66
CA SER A 63 2.42 15.26 -12.54
C SER A 63 1.98 16.71 -12.36
N THR A 64 2.66 17.43 -11.48
CA THR A 64 2.34 18.78 -11.01
C THR A 64 2.40 19.93 -12.03
N PRO A 65 2.72 19.79 -13.36
CA PRO A 65 2.58 20.92 -14.27
C PRO A 65 1.19 21.55 -14.28
N SER A 66 0.14 20.79 -13.93
CA SER A 66 -1.25 21.28 -13.90
C SER A 66 -1.62 22.10 -12.66
N LEU A 67 -0.80 22.09 -11.61
CA LEU A 67 -1.06 22.84 -10.37
C LEU A 67 -0.02 23.97 -10.16
N GLY A 68 1.06 23.94 -10.94
CA GLY A 68 2.29 24.66 -10.66
C GLY A 68 2.35 26.08 -11.17
N THR A 69 2.19 26.33 -12.49
CA THR A 69 2.36 27.68 -13.11
C THR A 69 2.45 27.67 -14.65
N PHE A 70 2.59 26.53 -15.31
CA PHE A 70 2.85 26.52 -16.76
C PHE A 70 1.54 26.42 -17.58
N GLY A 71 0.88 27.57 -17.76
CA GLY A 71 -0.12 27.76 -18.82
C GLY A 71 -1.59 27.91 -18.41
N PHE A 72 -1.88 28.19 -17.13
CA PHE A 72 -3.24 28.57 -16.75
C PHE A 72 -3.45 30.07 -16.92
N PRO A 73 -4.58 30.49 -17.51
CA PRO A 73 -4.87 31.90 -17.65
C PRO A 73 -5.06 32.53 -16.27
N GLU A 74 -4.20 33.47 -15.88
CA GLU A 74 -4.32 34.18 -14.61
C GLU A 74 -5.39 35.27 -14.67
N THR A 75 -5.71 35.72 -15.90
CA THR A 75 -6.71 36.76 -16.16
C THR A 75 -7.79 36.30 -17.15
N VAL A 76 -8.99 36.86 -17.02
CA VAL A 76 -10.12 36.58 -17.93
C VAL A 76 -9.79 36.96 -19.39
N ASN A 77 -8.85 37.89 -19.58
CA ASN A 77 -8.39 38.35 -20.89
C ASN A 77 -7.51 37.31 -21.63
N GLU A 78 -6.98 36.33 -20.91
CA GLU A 78 -6.19 35.23 -21.50
C GLU A 78 -7.08 34.09 -22.02
N ILE A 79 -8.38 34.12 -21.70
CA ILE A 79 -9.38 33.19 -22.21
C ILE A 79 -9.93 33.78 -23.51
N GLN A 80 -9.37 33.37 -24.65
CA GLN A 80 -9.75 33.89 -25.95
C GLN A 80 -11.04 33.26 -26.51
N SER A 81 -11.49 32.13 -25.94
CA SER A 81 -12.68 31.41 -26.39
C SER A 81 -13.34 30.57 -25.29
N ASN A 82 -14.65 30.31 -25.47
CA ASN A 82 -15.40 29.40 -24.60
C ASN A 82 -14.87 27.96 -24.64
N GLU A 83 -14.30 27.54 -25.77
CA GLU A 83 -13.70 26.20 -25.94
C GLU A 83 -12.45 26.02 -25.08
N GLN A 84 -11.59 27.06 -25.01
CA GLN A 84 -10.44 27.06 -24.12
C GLN A 84 -10.86 26.97 -22.65
N LEU A 85 -11.86 27.74 -22.23
CA LEU A 85 -12.38 27.67 -20.85
C LEU A 85 -12.88 26.27 -20.50
N LEU A 86 -13.67 25.67 -21.40
CA LEU A 86 -14.18 24.32 -21.20
C LEU A 86 -13.05 23.30 -21.07
N ASN A 87 -12.00 23.40 -21.89
CA ASN A 87 -10.84 22.52 -21.84
C ASN A 87 -10.06 22.65 -20.52
N TYR A 88 -9.88 23.87 -20.00
CA TYR A 88 -9.25 24.10 -18.70
C TYR A 88 -10.05 23.47 -17.56
N LEU A 89 -11.36 23.69 -17.54
CA LEU A 89 -12.24 23.12 -16.51
C LEU A 89 -12.26 21.59 -16.57
N GLN A 90 -12.26 21.00 -17.77
CA GLN A 90 -12.19 19.55 -17.94
C GLN A 90 -10.85 18.98 -17.47
N THR A 91 -9.74 19.60 -17.84
CA THR A 91 -8.38 19.18 -17.41
C THR A 91 -8.24 19.25 -15.89
N TYR A 92 -8.75 20.31 -15.26
CA TYR A 92 -8.70 20.48 -13.81
C TYR A 92 -9.57 19.46 -13.09
N ASN A 93 -10.79 19.23 -13.58
CA ASN A 93 -11.68 18.23 -13.02
C ASN A 93 -11.08 16.82 -13.14
N GLU A 94 -10.45 16.50 -14.27
CA GLU A 94 -9.73 15.24 -14.46
C GLU A 94 -8.58 15.06 -13.47
N ALA A 95 -7.77 16.10 -13.25
CA ALA A 95 -6.68 16.07 -12.28
C ALA A 95 -7.18 15.88 -10.84
N ILE A 96 -8.29 16.54 -10.46
CA ILE A 96 -8.93 16.38 -9.16
C ILE A 96 -9.45 14.95 -8.98
N VAL A 97 -10.18 14.43 -9.97
CA VAL A 97 -10.73 13.07 -9.93
C VAL A 97 -9.58 12.06 -9.78
N ARG A 98 -8.51 12.19 -10.56
CA ARG A 98 -7.34 11.30 -10.48
C ARG A 98 -6.64 11.38 -9.12
N THR A 99 -6.43 12.59 -8.60
CA THR A 99 -5.83 12.78 -7.27
C THR A 99 -6.70 12.15 -6.19
N THR A 100 -8.02 12.32 -6.27
CA THR A 100 -8.98 11.75 -5.32
C THR A 100 -8.96 10.23 -5.36
N GLN A 101 -8.87 9.63 -6.55
CA GLN A 101 -8.73 8.17 -6.72
C GLN A 101 -7.42 7.66 -6.11
N VAL A 102 -6.29 8.32 -6.38
CA VAL A 102 -4.99 7.94 -5.79
C VAL A 102 -5.04 8.04 -4.26
N VAL A 103 -5.52 9.15 -3.71
CA VAL A 103 -5.59 9.36 -2.25
C VAL A 103 -6.51 8.34 -1.59
N ARG A 104 -7.66 8.02 -2.19
CA ARG A 104 -8.56 6.98 -1.69
C ARG A 104 -7.86 5.63 -1.56
N TRP A 105 -7.14 5.21 -2.61
CA TRP A 105 -6.42 3.94 -2.60
C TRP A 105 -5.20 3.96 -1.68
N PHE A 106 -4.51 5.09 -1.60
CA PHE A 106 -3.42 5.31 -0.65
C PHE A 106 -3.89 5.09 0.79
N ILE A 107 -4.96 5.77 1.19
CA ILE A 107 -5.53 5.63 2.54
C ILE A 107 -5.95 4.19 2.79
N PHE A 108 -6.63 3.56 1.83
CA PHE A 108 -7.08 2.18 1.97
C PHE A 108 -5.93 1.20 2.17
N ILE A 109 -4.91 1.24 1.29
CA ILE A 109 -3.73 0.38 1.37
C ILE A 109 -2.94 0.65 2.66
N PHE A 110 -2.77 1.92 3.02
CA PHE A 110 -2.04 2.30 4.23
C PHE A 110 -2.73 1.79 5.50
N VAL A 111 -4.04 2.04 5.64
CA VAL A 111 -4.82 1.57 6.79
C VAL A 111 -4.82 0.04 6.84
N TRP A 112 -5.04 -0.63 5.71
CA TRP A 112 -5.00 -2.09 5.62
C TRP A 112 -3.64 -2.67 6.03
N ALA A 113 -2.55 -2.12 5.50
CA ALA A 113 -1.19 -2.51 5.84
C ALA A 113 -0.86 -2.28 7.31
N PHE A 114 -1.35 -1.18 7.88
CA PHE A 114 -1.19 -0.86 9.29
C PHE A 114 -1.92 -1.88 10.18
N LEU A 115 -3.19 -2.16 9.90
CA LEU A 115 -3.98 -3.15 10.64
C LEU A 115 -3.39 -4.56 10.56
N THR A 116 -2.96 -4.99 9.37
CA THR A 116 -2.33 -6.31 9.17
C THR A 116 -1.00 -6.43 9.92
N THR A 117 -0.21 -5.35 9.94
CA THR A 117 1.04 -5.30 10.71
C THR A 117 0.76 -5.38 12.21
N LEU A 118 -0.18 -4.59 12.73
CA LEU A 118 -0.59 -4.64 14.14
C LEU A 118 -1.06 -6.04 14.54
N TYR A 119 -1.92 -6.64 13.72
CA TYR A 119 -2.41 -8.00 13.96
C TYR A 119 -1.26 -9.02 14.01
N SER A 120 -0.31 -8.94 13.07
CA SER A 120 0.85 -9.83 13.04
C SER A 120 1.72 -9.67 14.28
N VAL A 121 1.93 -8.43 14.73
CA VAL A 121 2.72 -8.13 15.93
C VAL A 121 2.02 -8.69 17.18
N ILE A 122 0.73 -8.40 17.38
CA ILE A 122 -0.05 -8.88 18.53
C ILE A 122 -0.03 -10.41 18.60
N LYS A 123 -0.24 -11.07 17.46
CA LYS A 123 -0.21 -12.53 17.38
C LYS A 123 1.15 -13.10 17.77
N THR A 124 2.24 -12.47 17.33
CA THR A 124 3.61 -12.89 17.66
C THR A 124 3.88 -12.74 19.15
N PHE A 125 3.46 -11.62 19.76
CA PHE A 125 3.61 -11.42 21.21
C PHE A 125 2.82 -12.46 22.02
N GLN A 126 1.61 -12.84 21.58
CA GLN A 126 0.85 -13.89 22.23
C GLN A 126 1.54 -15.24 22.14
N SER A 127 2.08 -15.61 20.97
CA SER A 127 2.74 -16.92 20.80
C SER A 127 4.04 -17.03 21.61
N LEU A 128 4.83 -15.95 21.69
CA LEU A 128 6.03 -15.89 22.54
C LEU A 128 5.68 -16.05 24.02
N ARG A 129 4.63 -15.37 24.50
CA ARG A 129 4.17 -15.46 25.89
C ARG A 129 3.72 -16.87 26.26
N GLU A 130 3.00 -17.51 25.35
CA GLU A 130 2.53 -18.89 25.52
C GLU A 130 3.70 -19.88 25.56
N LYS A 131 4.67 -19.72 24.66
CA LYS A 131 5.89 -20.54 24.62
C LYS A 131 6.72 -20.43 25.92
N ASP A 132 6.90 -19.23 26.44
CA ASP A 132 7.62 -19.00 27.71
C ASP A 132 6.90 -19.68 28.90
N TYR A 133 5.57 -19.58 28.96
CA TYR A 133 4.78 -20.24 30.01
C TYR A 133 4.95 -21.76 29.98
N PHE A 134 4.84 -22.39 28.80
CA PHE A 134 5.00 -23.83 28.66
C PHE A 134 6.43 -24.31 28.93
N SER A 135 7.44 -23.51 28.61
CA SER A 135 8.84 -23.82 28.94
C SER A 135 9.06 -23.86 30.46
N ASN A 136 8.58 -22.84 31.19
CA ASN A 136 8.73 -22.74 32.64
C ASN A 136 7.99 -23.87 33.38
N VAL A 137 6.78 -24.23 32.93
CA VAL A 137 6.00 -25.34 33.52
C VAL A 137 6.70 -26.69 33.32
N LYS A 138 7.33 -26.90 32.16
CA LYS A 138 8.04 -28.14 31.85
C LYS A 138 9.31 -28.29 32.70
N ASP A 139 10.04 -27.20 32.90
CA ASP A 139 11.27 -27.19 33.70
C ASP A 139 10.95 -27.47 35.18
N GLU A 140 9.90 -26.87 35.75
CA GLU A 140 9.44 -27.18 37.11
C GLU A 140 8.99 -28.65 37.29
N ALA A 141 8.35 -29.23 36.27
CA ALA A 141 7.93 -30.63 36.30
C ALA A 141 9.12 -31.60 36.22
N SER A 142 10.19 -31.23 35.50
CA SER A 142 11.42 -32.03 35.43
C SER A 142 12.29 -31.91 36.67
N ALA A 143 12.30 -30.76 37.36
CA ALA A 143 13.05 -30.56 38.59
C ALA A 143 12.46 -31.28 39.82
N LYS A 144 11.19 -31.71 39.74
CA LYS A 144 10.48 -32.45 40.80
C LYS A 144 10.55 -33.98 40.66
N ARG A 145 11.21 -34.52 39.64
CA ARG A 145 11.47 -35.96 39.46
C ARG A 145 12.88 -36.32 39.86
#